data_AF-A0A2H5ZQX3-F1
#
_entry.id   AF-A0A2H5ZQX3-F1
#
_cell.length_a   1.000
_cell.length_b   1.000
_cell.length_c   1.000
_cell.angle_alpha   90.00
_cell.angle_beta   90.00
_cell.angle_gamma   90.00
#
_symmetry.space_group_name_H-M   'P 1'
#
loop_
_entity.id
_entity.type
_entity.pdbx_description
1 polymer ?
#
loop_
_entity_poly.entity_id
_entity_poly.type
_entity_poly.pdbx_seq_one_letter_code
_entity_poly.pdbx_strand_id
1 'polypeptide(L)'
;MLQAVVDASQVEVPESLVHAEVHSLLEDLEEELRRRGLSWDRYLQLVGKSAEQVHEEFRPQAESRVRTRLVLDAVAEAEGLQPSEEEVAQAVQNLAEDSGRSPEEVRELLERTGGMERLRASLRRRRAVAYLVERASGGAVTVRERSRPESREEGEP
;
A
#
# COMPACT_ATOMS: atom_id res chain seq x y z
N MET A 1 -1.00 -13.01 -11.44
CA MET A 1 -2.33 -13.40 -10.91
C MET A 1 -3.19 -12.19 -10.60
N LEU A 2 -2.77 -11.27 -9.72
CA LEU A 2 -3.56 -10.07 -9.41
C LEU A 2 -3.95 -9.27 -10.66
N GLN A 3 -3.01 -9.01 -11.58
CA GLN A 3 -3.29 -8.31 -12.83
C GLN A 3 -4.37 -9.01 -13.68
N ALA A 4 -4.36 -10.34 -13.77
CA ALA A 4 -5.34 -11.09 -14.56
C ALA A 4 -6.77 -11.00 -13.98
N VAL A 5 -6.90 -10.96 -12.66
CA VAL A 5 -8.20 -10.75 -11.99
C VAL A 5 -8.71 -9.33 -12.25
N VAL A 6 -7.80 -8.35 -12.21
CA VAL A 6 -8.11 -6.95 -12.50
C VAL A 6 -8.55 -6.76 -13.95
N ASP A 7 -7.85 -7.38 -14.90
CA ASP A 7 -8.15 -7.28 -16.33
C ASP A 7 -9.47 -7.98 -16.71
N ALA A 8 -9.83 -9.05 -15.99
CA ALA A 8 -11.09 -9.76 -16.18
C ALA A 8 -12.31 -9.03 -15.55
N SER A 9 -12.07 -8.02 -14.71
CA SER A 9 -13.12 -7.29 -14.00
C SER A 9 -13.63 -6.10 -14.82
N GLN A 10 -14.96 -5.93 -14.88
CA GLN A 10 -15.59 -4.75 -15.45
C GLN A 10 -15.72 -3.67 -14.36
N VAL A 11 -14.60 -3.04 -14.01
CA VAL A 11 -14.59 -1.92 -13.06
C VAL A 11 -14.40 -0.62 -13.81
N GLU A 12 -15.43 0.24 -13.74
CA GLU A 12 -15.33 1.62 -14.20
C GLU A 12 -14.49 2.41 -13.20
N VAL A 13 -13.45 3.09 -13.68
CA VAL A 13 -12.51 3.82 -12.84
C VAL A 13 -12.90 5.31 -12.85
N PRO A 14 -13.35 5.88 -11.72
CA PRO A 14 -13.71 7.28 -11.66
C PRO A 14 -12.49 8.19 -11.86
N GLU A 15 -12.62 9.17 -12.75
CA GLU A 15 -11.57 10.12 -13.08
C GLU A 15 -11.04 10.89 -11.86
N SER A 16 -11.92 11.22 -10.91
CA SER A 16 -11.54 11.90 -9.67
C SER A 16 -10.58 11.06 -8.82
N LEU A 17 -10.72 9.74 -8.84
CA LEU A 17 -9.82 8.84 -8.13
C LEU A 17 -8.48 8.70 -8.87
N VAL A 18 -8.49 8.72 -10.20
CA VAL A 18 -7.27 8.72 -11.02
C VAL A 18 -6.47 9.97 -10.73
N HIS A 19 -7.09 11.15 -10.77
CA HIS A 19 -6.43 12.42 -10.49
C HIS A 19 -5.83 12.46 -9.08
N ALA A 20 -6.56 11.98 -8.06
CA ALA A 20 -6.05 11.88 -6.70
C ALA A 20 -4.84 10.93 -6.60
N GLU A 21 -4.85 9.82 -7.32
CA GLU A 21 -3.74 8.86 -7.34
C GLU A 21 -2.52 9.40 -8.11
N VAL A 22 -2.72 10.13 -9.21
CA VAL A 22 -1.62 10.83 -9.90
C VAL A 22 -0.96 11.83 -8.96
N HIS A 23 -1.75 12.61 -8.22
CA HIS A 23 -1.22 13.56 -7.26
C HIS A 23 -0.36 12.86 -6.18
N SER A 24 -0.87 11.78 -5.59
CA SER A 24 -0.12 10.99 -4.60
C SER A 24 1.19 10.42 -5.17
N LEU A 25 1.17 9.93 -6.42
CA LEU A 25 2.36 9.43 -7.11
C LEU A 25 3.42 10.52 -7.33
N LEU A 26 2.98 11.74 -7.65
CA LEU A 26 3.88 12.88 -7.83
C LEU A 26 4.44 13.38 -6.50
N GLU A 27 3.65 13.37 -5.42
CA GLU A 27 4.12 13.67 -4.06
C GLU A 27 5.21 12.69 -3.61
N ASP A 28 5.01 11.39 -3.84
CA ASP A 28 6.00 10.35 -3.55
C ASP A 28 7.31 10.59 -4.32
N LEU A 29 7.20 10.92 -5.61
CA LEU A 29 8.34 11.25 -6.46
C LEU A 29 9.06 12.50 -5.92
N GLU A 30 8.33 13.57 -5.60
CA GLU A 30 8.91 14.80 -5.09
C GLU A 30 9.65 14.57 -3.77
N GLU A 31 9.10 13.75 -2.87
CA GLU A 31 9.76 13.39 -1.62
C GLU A 31 11.05 12.62 -1.86
N GLU A 32 11.06 11.67 -2.81
CA GLU A 32 12.27 10.95 -3.20
C GLU A 32 13.34 11.88 -3.78
N LEU A 33 12.94 12.79 -4.66
CA LEU A 33 13.83 13.80 -5.23
C LEU A 33 14.43 14.69 -4.13
N ARG A 34 13.62 15.13 -3.18
CA ARG A 34 14.05 15.95 -2.04
C ARG A 34 15.08 15.23 -1.18
N ARG A 35 14.86 13.94 -0.87
CA ARG A 35 15.83 13.10 -0.15
C ARG A 35 17.17 12.98 -0.88
N ARG A 36 17.16 13.09 -2.22
CA ARG A 36 18.35 13.09 -3.08
C ARG A 36 18.95 14.49 -3.31
N GLY A 37 18.40 15.53 -2.68
CA GLY A 37 18.85 16.92 -2.84
C GLY A 37 18.49 17.52 -4.20
N LEU A 38 17.48 16.99 -4.89
CA LEU A 38 17.00 17.46 -6.19
C LEU A 38 15.64 18.15 -6.03
N SER A 39 15.51 19.39 -6.52
CA SER A 39 14.22 20.10 -6.53
C SER A 39 13.36 19.68 -7.72
N TRP A 40 12.05 19.87 -7.60
CA TRP A 40 11.09 19.60 -8.66
C TRP A 40 11.40 20.36 -9.96
N ASP A 41 11.64 21.67 -9.87
CA ASP A 41 11.97 22.50 -11.03
C ASP A 41 13.22 22.01 -11.77
N ARG A 42 14.24 21.58 -11.02
CA ARG A 42 15.47 21.06 -11.60
C ARG A 42 15.24 19.69 -12.22
N TYR A 43 14.39 18.85 -11.63
CA TYR A 43 13.97 17.60 -12.23
C TYR A 43 13.28 17.84 -13.59
N LEU A 44 12.30 18.75 -13.67
CA LEU A 44 11.62 19.12 -14.91
C LEU A 44 12.59 19.60 -16.00
N GLN A 45 13.57 20.43 -15.62
CA GLN A 45 14.64 20.87 -16.54
C GLN A 45 15.51 19.71 -17.04
N LEU A 46 15.87 18.76 -16.16
CA LEU A 46 16.68 17.60 -16.52
C LEU A 46 15.96 16.65 -17.48
N VAL A 47 14.67 16.41 -17.26
CA VAL A 47 13.87 15.55 -18.14
C VAL A 47 13.34 16.28 -19.37
N GLY A 48 13.43 17.62 -19.41
CA GLY A 48 12.96 18.44 -20.51
C GLY A 48 11.45 18.41 -20.70
N LYS A 49 10.68 18.25 -19.61
CA LYS A 49 9.22 18.13 -19.63
C LYS A 49 8.55 19.19 -18.76
N SER A 50 7.33 19.57 -19.11
CA SER A 50 6.48 20.37 -18.23
C SER A 50 5.88 19.51 -17.12
N ALA A 51 5.37 20.16 -16.07
CA ALA A 51 4.69 19.47 -14.98
C ALA A 51 3.47 18.67 -15.47
N GLU A 52 2.73 19.22 -16.44
CA GLU A 52 1.56 18.57 -17.06
C GLU A 52 1.97 17.34 -17.87
N GLN A 53 3.09 17.40 -18.59
CA GLN A 53 3.60 16.23 -19.32
C GLN A 53 4.00 15.12 -18.37
N VAL A 54 4.65 15.45 -17.26
CA VAL A 54 4.96 14.46 -16.22
C VAL A 54 3.67 13.92 -15.60
N HIS A 55 2.70 14.78 -15.28
CA HIS A 55 1.40 14.35 -14.76
C HIS A 55 0.69 13.33 -15.67
N GLU A 56 0.63 13.60 -16.98
CA GLU A 56 0.03 12.67 -17.96
C GLU A 56 0.79 11.35 -18.10
N GLU A 57 2.12 11.34 -17.88
CA GLU A 57 2.91 10.11 -17.89
C GLU A 57 2.59 9.19 -16.70
N PHE A 58 2.17 9.76 -15.57
CA PHE A 58 1.78 9.00 -14.38
C PHE A 58 0.33 8.52 -14.43
N ARG A 59 -0.53 9.10 -15.28
CA ARG A 59 -1.95 8.72 -15.41
C ARG A 59 -2.16 7.22 -15.65
N PRO A 60 -1.51 6.55 -16.62
CA PRO A 60 -1.74 5.12 -16.86
C PRO A 60 -1.42 4.24 -15.64
N GLN A 61 -0.37 4.61 -14.90
CA GLN A 61 0.00 3.93 -13.66
C GLN A 61 -1.05 4.16 -12.57
N ALA A 62 -1.53 5.41 -12.43
CA ALA A 62 -2.58 5.76 -11.49
C ALA A 62 -3.89 5.01 -11.79
N GLU A 63 -4.33 4.97 -13.06
CA GLU A 63 -5.52 4.23 -13.49
C GLU A 63 -5.42 2.74 -13.11
N SER A 64 -4.27 2.11 -13.37
CA SER A 64 -4.02 0.71 -13.01
C SER A 64 -4.09 0.48 -11.49
N ARG A 65 -3.48 1.37 -10.70
CA ARG A 65 -3.52 1.31 -9.23
C ARG A 65 -4.93 1.47 -8.68
N VAL A 66 -5.68 2.47 -9.16
CA VAL A 66 -7.07 2.70 -8.74
C VAL A 66 -7.94 1.51 -9.11
N ARG A 67 -7.81 0.99 -10.33
CA ARG A 67 -8.56 -0.20 -10.76
C ARG A 67 -8.27 -1.38 -9.85
N THR A 68 -6.99 -1.66 -9.58
CA THR A 68 -6.57 -2.74 -8.67
C THR A 68 -7.17 -2.55 -7.27
N ARG A 69 -7.14 -1.33 -6.74
CA ARG A 69 -7.74 -1.00 -5.44
C ARG A 69 -9.23 -1.31 -5.42
N LEU A 70 -9.97 -0.84 -6.42
CA LEU A 70 -11.43 -1.04 -6.52
C LEU A 70 -11.78 -2.53 -6.63
N VAL A 71 -11.02 -3.31 -7.39
CA VAL A 71 -11.22 -4.76 -7.50
C VAL A 71 -11.00 -5.45 -6.16
N LEU A 72 -9.92 -5.10 -5.44
CA LEU A 72 -9.63 -5.68 -4.13
C LEU A 72 -10.65 -5.27 -3.08
N ASP A 73 -11.15 -4.04 -3.13
CA ASP A 73 -12.23 -3.57 -2.25
C ASP A 73 -13.52 -4.38 -2.52
N ALA A 74 -13.88 -4.59 -3.79
CA ALA A 74 -15.04 -5.40 -4.18
C ALA A 74 -14.91 -6.88 -3.75
N VAL A 75 -13.72 -7.47 -3.87
CA VAL A 75 -13.45 -8.84 -3.39
C VAL A 75 -13.58 -8.90 -1.86
N ALA A 76 -13.00 -7.93 -1.15
CA ALA A 76 -13.10 -7.88 0.31
C ALA A 76 -14.55 -7.76 0.78
N GLU A 77 -15.36 -6.94 0.10
CA GLU A 77 -16.78 -6.78 0.41
C GLU A 77 -17.58 -8.06 0.12
N ALA A 78 -17.41 -8.65 -1.07
CA ALA A 78 -18.13 -9.86 -1.48
C ALA A 78 -17.85 -11.06 -0.57
N GLU A 79 -16.62 -11.19 -0.07
CA GLU A 79 -16.18 -12.30 0.77
C GLU A 79 -16.23 -11.96 2.28
N GLY A 80 -16.70 -10.77 2.65
CA GLY A 80 -16.81 -10.34 4.05
C GLY A 80 -15.47 -10.24 4.78
N LEU A 81 -14.39 -9.89 4.07
CA LEU A 81 -13.04 -9.81 4.61
C LEU A 81 -12.86 -8.52 5.42
N GLN A 82 -12.94 -8.63 6.74
CA GLN A 82 -12.67 -7.55 7.68
C GLN A 82 -11.36 -7.81 8.43
N PRO A 83 -10.50 -6.80 8.66
CA PRO A 83 -9.35 -6.96 9.54
C PRO A 83 -9.81 -7.20 10.98
N SER A 84 -9.07 -8.02 11.72
CA SER A 84 -9.29 -8.17 13.16
C SER A 84 -8.74 -6.94 13.90
N GLU A 85 -9.19 -6.74 15.14
CA GLU A 85 -8.68 -5.63 15.95
C GLU A 85 -7.19 -5.83 16.29
N GLU A 86 -6.71 -7.08 16.36
CA GLU A 86 -5.28 -7.40 16.51
C GLU A 86 -4.48 -6.97 15.27
N GLU A 87 -4.98 -7.23 14.06
CA GLU A 87 -4.32 -6.79 12.83
C GLU A 87 -4.25 -5.26 12.74
N VAL A 88 -5.32 -4.58 13.18
CA VAL A 88 -5.36 -3.11 13.26
C VAL A 88 -4.36 -2.60 14.29
N ALA A 89 -4.33 -3.19 15.49
CA ALA A 89 -3.41 -2.81 16.55
C ALA A 89 -1.94 -3.01 16.12
N GLN A 90 -1.63 -4.14 15.48
CA GLN A 90 -0.28 -4.41 14.96
C GLN A 90 0.10 -3.40 13.87
N ALA A 91 -0.82 -3.03 12.99
CA ALA A 91 -0.54 -2.03 11.96
C ALA A 91 -0.28 -0.64 12.55
N VAL A 92 -1.00 -0.25 13.61
CA VAL A 92 -0.72 0.98 14.36
C VAL A 92 0.65 0.91 15.03
N GLN A 93 0.99 -0.23 15.63
CA GLN A 93 2.29 -0.43 16.27
C GLN A 93 3.44 -0.29 15.26
N ASN A 94 3.33 -0.90 14.09
CA ASN A 94 4.35 -0.78 13.05
C ASN A 94 4.54 0.68 12.60
N LEU A 95 3.45 1.42 12.43
CA LEU A 95 3.51 2.85 12.09
C LEU A 95 4.17 3.69 13.20
N ALA A 96 3.97 3.31 14.46
CA ALA A 96 4.60 3.95 15.60
C ALA A 96 6.12 3.73 15.61
N GLU A 97 6.56 2.51 15.34
CA GLU A 97 7.97 2.15 15.19
C GLU A 97 8.63 2.92 14.04
N ASP A 98 7.99 2.97 12.87
CA ASP A 98 8.50 3.68 11.68
C ASP A 98 8.61 5.20 11.89
N SER A 99 7.69 5.77 12.67
CA SER A 99 7.63 7.23 12.92
C SER A 99 8.35 7.68 14.19
N GLY A 100 8.86 6.75 15.00
CA GLY A 100 9.50 7.03 16.29
C GLY A 100 8.55 7.63 17.32
N ARG A 101 7.26 7.29 17.27
CA ARG A 101 6.20 7.78 18.17
C ARG A 101 5.61 6.64 19.00
N SER A 102 4.81 6.95 20.03
CA SER A 102 4.06 5.90 20.73
C SER A 102 2.86 5.41 19.89
N PRO A 103 2.43 4.14 20.04
CA PRO A 103 1.21 3.63 19.40
C PRO A 103 -0.04 4.46 19.70
N GLU A 104 -0.15 5.00 20.92
CA GLU A 104 -1.26 5.85 21.35
C GLU A 104 -1.28 7.17 20.56
N GLU A 105 -0.13 7.84 20.44
CA GLU A 105 -0.01 9.10 19.67
C GLU A 105 -0.36 8.89 18.19
N VAL A 106 0.09 7.78 17.60
CA VAL A 106 -0.25 7.42 16.23
C VAL A 106 -1.75 7.14 16.09
N ARG A 107 -2.33 6.41 17.04
CA ARG A 107 -3.76 6.07 17.04
C ARG A 107 -4.62 7.33 17.10
N GLU A 108 -4.35 8.22 18.05
CA GLU A 108 -5.08 9.49 18.19
C GLU A 108 -4.97 10.36 16.93
N LEU A 109 -3.77 10.41 16.32
CA LEU A 109 -3.57 11.14 15.07
C LEU A 109 -4.40 10.55 13.93
N LEU A 110 -4.42 9.22 13.79
CA LEU A 110 -5.20 8.53 12.77
C LEU A 110 -6.70 8.71 13.01
N GLU A 111 -7.18 8.70 14.25
CA GLU A 111 -8.59 8.96 14.56
C GLU A 111 -8.98 10.39 14.19
N ARG A 112 -8.19 11.39 14.61
CA ARG A 112 -8.46 12.80 14.35
C ARG A 112 -8.44 13.15 12.86
N THR A 113 -7.65 12.44 12.05
CA THR A 113 -7.50 12.69 10.62
C THR A 113 -8.38 11.79 9.74
N GLY A 114 -9.20 10.91 10.34
CA GLY A 114 -9.91 9.86 9.62
C GLY A 114 -8.99 8.78 9.00
N GLY A 115 -7.70 8.79 9.35
CA GLY A 115 -6.70 7.81 8.92
C GLY A 115 -7.00 6.38 9.39
N MET A 116 -7.78 6.19 10.45
CA MET A 116 -8.17 4.84 10.89
C MET A 116 -8.99 4.09 9.85
N GLU A 117 -9.90 4.75 9.13
CA GLU A 117 -10.67 4.09 8.08
C GLU A 117 -9.77 3.73 6.88
N ARG A 118 -8.83 4.61 6.54
CA ARG A 118 -7.83 4.32 5.49
C ARG A 118 -6.95 3.12 5.85
N LEU A 119 -6.55 3.01 7.11
CA LEU A 119 -5.78 1.89 7.63
C LEU A 119 -6.58 0.58 7.52
N ARG A 120 -7.82 0.58 8.00
CA ARG A 120 -8.71 -0.59 7.90
C ARG A 120 -8.96 -0.99 6.45
N ALA A 121 -9.22 -0.03 5.56
CA ALA A 121 -9.38 -0.30 4.13
C ALA A 121 -8.13 -0.92 3.51
N SER A 122 -6.94 -0.45 3.88
CA SER A 122 -5.67 -1.05 3.44
C SER A 122 -5.53 -2.51 3.90
N LEU A 123 -5.88 -2.79 5.16
CA LEU A 123 -5.85 -4.15 5.71
C LEU A 123 -6.88 -5.07 5.04
N ARG A 124 -8.11 -4.58 4.78
CA ARG A 124 -9.14 -5.33 4.01
C ARG A 124 -8.59 -5.77 2.66
N ARG A 125 -7.98 -4.86 1.90
CA ARG A 125 -7.37 -5.19 0.59
C ARG A 125 -6.22 -6.19 0.71
N ARG A 126 -5.39 -6.08 1.76
CA ARG A 126 -4.34 -7.06 2.02
C ARG A 126 -4.91 -8.47 2.24
N ARG A 127 -6.03 -8.58 2.97
CA ARG A 127 -6.75 -9.86 3.14
C ARG A 127 -7.32 -10.35 1.81
N ALA A 128 -7.89 -9.48 0.97
CA ALA A 128 -8.36 -9.86 -0.36
C ALA A 128 -7.23 -10.42 -1.24
N VAL A 129 -6.03 -9.82 -1.20
CA VAL A 129 -4.86 -10.38 -1.90
C VAL A 129 -4.53 -11.77 -1.37
N ALA A 130 -4.45 -11.94 -0.05
CA ALA A 130 -4.15 -13.24 0.56
C ALA A 130 -5.17 -14.31 0.17
N TYR A 131 -6.46 -13.95 0.21
CA TYR A 131 -7.57 -14.81 -0.22
C TYR A 131 -7.45 -15.24 -1.68
N LEU A 132 -7.20 -14.29 -2.59
CA LEU A 132 -7.03 -14.59 -4.02
C LEU A 132 -5.83 -15.50 -4.28
N VAL A 133 -4.71 -15.28 -3.57
CA VAL A 133 -3.51 -16.12 -3.69
C VAL A 133 -3.78 -17.54 -3.19
N GLU A 134 -4.45 -17.70 -2.06
CA GLU A 134 -4.80 -19.01 -1.49
C GLU A 134 -5.68 -19.82 -2.45
N ARG A 135 -6.73 -19.18 -3.00
CA ARG A 135 -7.64 -19.78 -3.98
C ARG A 135 -6.94 -20.13 -5.29
N ALA A 136 -6.08 -19.24 -5.79
CA ALA A 136 -5.37 -19.46 -7.05
C ALA A 136 -4.25 -20.49 -6.95
N SER A 137 -3.68 -20.70 -5.75
CA SER A 137 -2.63 -21.69 -5.49
C SER A 137 -3.16 -23.07 -5.08
N GLY A 138 -4.48 -23.26 -5.01
CA GLY A 138 -5.08 -24.54 -4.62
C GLY A 138 -4.91 -24.90 -3.14
N GLY A 139 -4.79 -23.92 -2.24
CA GLY A 139 -4.73 -24.17 -0.79
C GLY A 139 -3.35 -24.57 -0.24
N ALA A 140 -2.26 -23.96 -0.72
CA ALA A 140 -0.94 -24.14 -0.12
C ALA A 140 -0.12 -22.84 -0.13
N VAL A 141 -0.46 -21.88 0.73
CA VAL A 141 0.52 -20.91 1.23
C VAL A 141 0.58 -21.05 2.74
N THR A 142 1.38 -22.00 3.20
CA THR A 142 1.86 -21.96 4.58
C THR A 142 2.81 -20.78 4.68
N VAL A 143 2.35 -19.70 5.32
CA VAL A 143 3.24 -18.66 5.83
C VAL A 143 4.10 -19.33 6.89
N ARG A 144 5.26 -19.84 6.47
CA ARG A 144 6.27 -20.32 7.39
C ARG A 144 6.83 -19.07 8.06
N GLU A 145 6.34 -18.77 9.26
CA GLU A 145 7.03 -17.91 10.21
C GLU A 145 8.51 -18.28 10.18
N ARG A 146 9.36 -17.28 9.90
CA ARG A 146 10.80 -17.44 10.03
C ARG A 146 11.08 -17.60 11.52
N SER A 147 11.04 -18.84 12.00
CA SER A 147 11.62 -19.21 13.29
C SER A 147 13.10 -18.87 13.22
N ARG A 148 13.43 -17.77 13.89
CA ARG A 148 14.79 -17.37 14.25
C ARG A 148 15.46 -18.58 14.93
N PRO A 149 16.62 -19.07 14.47
CA PRO A 149 17.33 -20.05 15.26
C PRO A 149 17.85 -19.35 16.52
N GLU A 150 17.36 -19.80 17.67
CA GLU A 150 17.98 -19.54 18.97
C GLU A 150 19.45 -19.94 18.93
N SER A 151 20.27 -19.02 19.43
CA SER A 151 21.65 -19.18 19.82
C SER A 151 21.85 -20.40 20.72
N ARG A 152 22.89 -21.19 20.44
CA ARG A 152 23.63 -21.94 21.46
C ARG A 152 25.08 -21.47 21.44
N GLU A 153 25.45 -20.80 22.52
CA GLU A 153 26.82 -20.74 23.04
C GLU A 153 27.33 -22.15 23.43
N GLU A 154 28.64 -22.21 23.71
CA GLU A 154 29.43 -23.32 24.29
C GLU A 154 29.97 -24.34 23.26
N GLY A 155 31.27 -24.59 23.11
CA GLY A 155 32.46 -24.09 23.80
C GLY A 155 33.73 -24.57 23.06
N GLU A 156 34.83 -23.88 23.33
CA GLU A 156 36.22 -24.21 22.92
C GLU A 156 36.61 -25.67 23.19
N PRO A 157 37.59 -26.19 22.45
CA PRO A 157 38.95 -26.21 22.99
C PRO A 157 40.03 -25.67 22.06
#